data_AF-A0AA38U7T8-F1
#
_entry.id   AF-A0AA38U7T8-F1
#
_cell.length_a   1.000
_cell.length_b   1.000
_cell.length_c   1.000
_cell.angle_alpha   90.00
_cell.angle_beta   90.00
_cell.angle_gamma   90.00
#
_symmetry.space_group_name_H-M   'P 1'
#
loop_
_entity.id
_entity.type
_entity.pdbx_description
1 polymer ?
#
loop_
_entity_poly.entity_id
_entity_poly.type
_entity_poly.pdbx_seq_one_letter_code
_entity_poly.pdbx_strand_id
1 'polypeptide(L)'
;MSSRRTRHSKNRDDELNGLVLKLQALLPASSSSCNKTRVPASKILQETCNYIKSLRTEGDNLGLRLSQLLDSMEKTGVDVNIVRDLLQQ
;
A
#
# COMPACT_ATOMS: atom_id res chain seq x y z
N MET A 1 34.58 9.72 26.15
CA MET A 1 33.42 10.37 25.49
C MET A 1 32.82 9.55 24.32
N SER A 2 33.18 8.27 24.12
CA SER A 2 32.70 7.46 22.98
C SER A 2 31.41 6.65 23.22
N SER A 3 30.97 6.49 24.47
CA SER A 3 29.79 5.66 24.79
C SER A 3 28.44 6.31 24.46
N ARG A 4 28.41 7.63 24.21
CA ARG A 4 27.17 8.35 23.89
C ARG A 4 26.77 8.19 22.42
N ARG A 5 27.75 8.04 21.51
CA ARG A 5 27.50 7.85 20.07
C ARG A 5 26.93 6.46 19.75
N THR A 6 27.37 5.42 20.46
CA THR A 6 26.95 4.03 20.22
C THR A 6 25.50 3.76 20.66
N ARG A 7 25.03 4.41 21.72
CA ARG A 7 23.62 4.32 22.14
C ARG A 7 22.70 5.00 21.12
N HIS A 8 23.14 6.12 20.55
CA HIS A 8 22.34 6.87 19.58
C HIS A 8 22.19 6.15 18.24
N SER A 9 23.24 5.46 17.78
CA SER A 9 23.15 4.63 16.57
C SER A 9 22.20 3.45 16.76
N LYS A 10 22.28 2.76 17.90
CA LYS A 10 21.44 1.60 18.19
C LYS A 10 19.95 1.94 18.24
N ASN A 11 19.60 3.07 18.88
CA ASN A 11 18.21 3.54 18.93
C ASN A 11 17.65 3.83 17.52
N ARG A 12 18.47 4.39 16.62
CA ARG A 12 18.07 4.62 15.22
C ARG A 12 17.86 3.33 14.43
N ASP A 13 18.72 2.33 14.64
CA ASP A 13 18.58 1.03 14.00
C ASP A 13 17.30 0.31 14.45
N ASP A 14 16.94 0.43 15.74
CA ASP A 14 15.71 -0.11 16.30
C ASP A 14 14.46 0.60 15.76
N GLU A 15 14.48 1.93 15.67
CA GLU A 15 13.41 2.73 15.04
C GLU A 15 13.23 2.38 13.55
N LEU A 16 14.33 2.26 12.81
CA LEU A 16 14.32 1.87 11.39
C LEU A 16 13.74 0.47 11.20
N ASN A 17 14.16 -0.50 12.03
CA ASN A 17 13.63 -1.85 11.98
C ASN A 17 12.14 -1.88 12.33
N GLY A 18 11.70 -1.07 13.32
CA GLY A 18 10.30 -0.91 13.66
C GLY A 18 9.46 -0.37 12.50
N LEU A 19 9.99 0.60 11.73
CA LEU A 19 9.33 1.11 10.53
C LEU A 19 9.21 0.03 9.45
N VAL A 20 10.29 -0.71 9.18
CA VAL A 20 10.30 -1.79 8.18
C VAL A 20 9.27 -2.87 8.50
N LEU A 21 9.12 -3.25 9.77
CA LEU A 21 8.11 -4.22 10.19
C LEU A 21 6.68 -3.71 9.98
N LYS A 22 6.43 -2.42 10.26
CA LYS A 22 5.13 -1.79 9.98
C LYS A 22 4.82 -1.76 8.49
N LEU A 23 5.80 -1.42 7.65
CA LEU A 23 5.64 -1.43 6.20
C LEU A 23 5.34 -2.83 5.67
N GLN A 24 6.06 -3.83 6.16
CA GLN A 24 5.83 -5.23 5.79
C GLN A 24 4.42 -5.72 6.14
N ALA A 25 3.86 -5.26 7.26
CA ALA A 25 2.49 -5.61 7.68
C ALA A 25 1.40 -4.97 6.81
N LEU A 26 1.71 -3.86 6.11
CA LEU A 26 0.79 -3.17 5.20
C LEU A 26 0.84 -3.72 3.77
N LEU A 27 1.84 -4.55 3.47
CA LEU A 27 1.97 -5.16 2.15
C LEU A 27 0.95 -6.29 1.96
N PRO A 28 0.48 -6.52 0.72
CA PRO A 28 -0.37 -7.67 0.39
C PRO A 28 0.27 -8.99 0.87
N ALA A 29 -0.56 -9.95 1.30
CA ALA A 29 -0.12 -11.21 1.92
C ALA A 29 0.89 -12.02 1.05
N SER A 30 0.85 -11.84 -0.28
CA SER A 30 1.78 -12.47 -1.22
C SER A 30 3.24 -12.00 -1.06
N SER A 31 3.47 -10.78 -0.57
CA SER A 31 4.82 -10.22 -0.31
C SER A 31 5.35 -10.55 1.08
N SER A 32 4.47 -10.76 2.07
CA SER A 32 4.85 -10.97 3.47
C SER A 32 4.98 -12.44 3.88
N SER A 33 4.40 -13.39 3.13
CA SER A 33 4.15 -14.75 3.64
C SER A 33 5.20 -15.83 3.35
N CYS A 34 6.17 -15.68 2.43
CA CYS A 34 6.77 -16.89 1.85
C CYS A 34 8.17 -17.35 2.34
N ASN A 35 9.01 -16.51 2.94
CA ASN A 35 10.42 -16.91 3.09
C ASN A 35 10.90 -16.90 4.54
N LYS A 36 11.33 -18.07 5.02
CA LYS A 36 12.08 -18.31 6.28
C LYS A 36 13.42 -17.55 6.36
N THR A 37 13.67 -16.65 5.42
CA THR A 37 14.88 -15.86 5.25
C THR A 37 14.52 -14.40 5.49
N ARG A 38 15.25 -13.73 6.39
CA ARG A 38 15.10 -12.31 6.68
C ARG A 38 15.06 -11.50 5.38
N VAL A 39 13.90 -10.93 5.06
CA VAL A 39 13.73 -10.09 3.87
C VAL A 39 14.55 -8.81 4.06
N PRO A 40 15.39 -8.41 3.09
CA PRO A 40 16.14 -7.15 3.19
C PRO A 40 15.20 -5.95 3.30
N ALA A 41 15.54 -4.97 4.15
CA ALA A 41 14.77 -3.75 4.30
C ALA A 41 14.57 -3.00 2.96
N SER A 42 15.59 -3.02 2.09
CA SER A 42 15.50 -2.44 0.75
C SER A 42 14.40 -3.06 -0.11
N LYS A 43 14.19 -4.38 0.00
CA LYS A 43 13.13 -5.09 -0.72
C LYS A 43 11.75 -4.71 -0.17
N ILE A 44 11.58 -4.65 1.15
CA ILE A 44 10.33 -4.22 1.78
C ILE A 44 9.99 -2.77 1.35
N LEU A 45 10.98 -1.88 1.35
CA LEU A 45 10.80 -0.50 0.88
C LEU A 45 10.41 -0.44 -0.60
N GLN A 46 11.06 -1.24 -1.46
CA GLN A 46 10.72 -1.31 -2.88
C GLN A 46 9.30 -1.83 -3.10
N GLU A 47 8.92 -2.92 -2.44
CA GLU A 47 7.58 -3.49 -2.52
C GLU A 47 6.54 -2.50 -2.01
N THR A 48 6.83 -1.77 -0.93
CA THR A 48 5.95 -0.71 -0.39
C THR A 48 5.75 0.40 -1.40
N CYS A 49 6.84 0.92 -1.99
CA CYS A 49 6.76 1.97 -3.02
C CYS A 49 5.96 1.50 -4.25
N ASN A 50 6.13 0.24 -4.66
CA ASN A 50 5.38 -0.33 -5.76
C ASN A 50 3.89 -0.46 -5.40
N TYR A 51 3.57 -0.92 -4.20
CA TYR A 51 2.20 -1.06 -3.74
C TYR A 51 1.48 0.29 -3.66
N ILE A 52 2.15 1.34 -3.15
CA ILE A 52 1.61 2.72 -3.16
C ILE A 52 1.31 3.18 -4.59
N LYS A 53 2.19 2.89 -5.55
CA LYS A 53 1.94 3.24 -6.97
C LYS A 53 0.74 2.49 -7.52
N SER A 54 0.63 1.19 -7.25
CA SER A 54 -0.51 0.38 -7.68
C SER A 54 -1.82 0.90 -7.09
N LEU A 55 -1.86 1.19 -5.78
CA LEU A 55 -3.03 1.75 -5.11
C LEU A 55 -3.47 3.10 -5.71
N ARG A 56 -2.50 3.98 -6.02
CA ARG A 56 -2.81 5.26 -6.68
C ARG A 56 -3.44 5.04 -8.05
N THR A 57 -2.82 4.20 -8.87
CA THR A 57 -3.33 3.89 -10.22
C THR A 57 -4.72 3.24 -10.16
N GLU A 58 -4.95 2.35 -9.20
CA GLU A 58 -6.26 1.72 -8.99
C GLU A 58 -7.31 2.74 -8.57
N GLY A 59 -6.98 3.63 -7.64
CA GLY A 59 -7.85 4.75 -7.25
C GLY A 59 -8.21 5.67 -8.42
N ASP A 60 -7.23 6.05 -9.24
CA ASP A 60 -7.43 6.89 -10.43
C ASP A 60 -8.33 6.19 -11.47
N ASN A 61 -8.08 4.89 -11.72
CA ASN A 61 -8.89 4.08 -12.64
C ASN A 61 -10.33 3.91 -12.15
N LEU A 62 -10.52 3.66 -10.85
CA LEU A 62 -11.84 3.54 -10.23
C LEU A 62 -12.59 4.86 -10.33
N GLY A 63 -11.93 5.99 -10.03
CA GLY A 63 -12.49 7.32 -10.18
C GLY A 63 -12.96 7.62 -11.60
N LEU A 64 -12.13 7.29 -12.60
CA LEU A 64 -12.49 7.47 -14.01
C LEU A 64 -13.70 6.62 -14.41
N ARG A 65 -13.73 5.33 -14.01
CA ARG A 65 -14.87 4.44 -14.29
C ARG A 65 -16.15 4.92 -13.63
N LEU A 66 -16.08 5.43 -12.39
CA LEU A 66 -17.23 5.99 -11.70
C LEU A 66 -17.77 7.24 -12.41
N SER A 67 -16.90 8.17 -12.81
CA SER A 67 -17.32 9.35 -13.57
C SER A 67 -18.03 8.96 -14.88
N GLN A 68 -17.49 7.99 -15.63
CA GLN A 68 -18.12 7.50 -16.87
C GLN A 68 -19.49 6.85 -16.62
N LEU A 69 -19.63 6.07 -15.54
CA LEU A 69 -20.90 5.44 -15.18
C LEU A 69 -21.95 6.47 -14.79
N LEU A 70 -21.58 7.50 -14.02
CA LEU A 70 -22.48 8.59 -13.63
C LEU A 70 -22.94 9.41 -14.86
N ASP A 71 -22.02 9.76 -15.77
CA ASP A 71 -22.36 10.44 -17.03
C ASP A 71 -23.30 9.61 -17.92
N SER A 72 -23.13 8.28 -17.90
CA SER A 72 -24.01 7.35 -18.63
C SER A 72 -25.39 7.24 -17.96
N MET A 73 -25.44 7.24 -16.63
CA MET A 73 -26.67 7.18 -15.84
C MET A 73 -27.58 8.36 -16.12
N GLU A 74 -27.02 9.58 -16.20
CA GLU A 74 -27.76 10.79 -16.57
C GLU A 74 -28.40 10.67 -17.97
N LYS A 75 -27.74 9.96 -18.90
CA LYS A 75 -28.18 9.82 -20.29
C LYS A 75 -29.12 8.65 -20.56
N THR A 76 -29.03 7.58 -19.77
CA THR A 76 -29.67 6.28 -20.09
C THR A 76 -30.44 5.65 -18.94
N GLY A 77 -30.44 6.24 -17.73
CA GLY A 77 -31.15 5.71 -16.58
C GLY A 77 -30.55 4.41 -16.02
N VAL A 78 -29.22 4.32 -15.95
CA VAL A 78 -28.47 3.16 -15.43
C VAL A 78 -28.89 2.83 -13.98
N ASP A 79 -29.02 1.54 -13.67
CA ASP A 79 -29.40 1.01 -12.36
C ASP A 79 -28.30 1.20 -11.30
N VAL A 80 -28.68 1.80 -10.17
CA VAL A 80 -27.87 2.03 -8.96
C VAL A 80 -27.18 0.76 -8.44
N ASN A 81 -27.74 -0.42 -8.73
CA ASN A 81 -27.15 -1.70 -8.38
C ASN A 81 -25.75 -1.92 -8.99
N ILE A 82 -25.50 -1.41 -10.20
CA ILE A 82 -24.20 -1.54 -10.87
C ILE A 82 -23.13 -0.72 -10.13
N VAL A 83 -23.49 0.46 -9.63
CA VAL A 83 -22.58 1.32 -8.85
C VAL A 83 -22.26 0.65 -7.51
N ARG A 84 -23.26 0.05 -6.85
CA ARG A 84 -23.09 -0.68 -5.59
C ARG A 84 -22.13 -1.86 -5.75
N ASP A 85 -22.29 -2.66 -6.80
CA ASP A 85 -21.44 -3.83 -7.04
C ASP A 85 -19.99 -3.43 -7.39
N LEU A 86 -19.77 -2.25 -7.99
CA LEU A 86 -18.43 -1.72 -8.28
C LEU A 86 -17.68 -1.27 -7.01
N LEU A 87 -18.40 -0.71 -6.03
CA LEU A 87 -17.84 -0.24 -4.76
C LEU A 87 -17.53 -1.37 -3.77
N GLN A 88 -18.00 -2.59 -4.06
CA GLN A 88 -17.79 -3.79 -3.25
C GLN A 88 -16.67 -4.70 -3.81
N GLN A 89 -16.07 -4.33 -4.95
CA GLN A 89 -14.87 -4.98 -5.51
C GLN A 89 -13.60 -4.45 -4.84
#